data_AF-A0A2G6KMH9-F1
#
_entry.id   AF-A0A2G6KMH9-F1
#
_cell.length_a   1.000
_cell.length_b   1.000
_cell.length_c   1.000
_cell.angle_alpha   90.00
_cell.angle_beta   90.00
_cell.angle_gamma   90.00
#
_symmetry.space_group_name_H-M   'P 1'
#
loop_
_entity.id
_entity.type
_entity.pdbx_description
1 polymer ?
#
loop_
_entity_poly.entity_id
_entity_poly.type
_entity_poly.pdbx_seq_one_letter_code
_entity_poly.pdbx_strand_id
1 'polypeptide(L)'
;MIRVATVLAALALGACSTTGIAPAPDKREFPPVETREPVLVGEQKPVAGVRAAPSPGLQTGATAYQKLTQKAADARRQGNYRQAMSLLERAQRIRPQNGDIYYQLAQTAHLMGDTVNARTIA
;
A
#
# COMPACT_ATOMS: atom_id res chain seq x y z
N MET A 1 -8.54 -56.13 18.57
CA MET A 1 -9.28 -54.90 18.91
C MET A 1 -8.49 -53.59 18.71
N ILE A 2 -7.16 -53.60 18.52
CA ILE A 2 -6.35 -52.37 18.41
C ILE A 2 -6.29 -51.77 16.97
N ARG A 3 -6.53 -52.56 15.90
CA ARG A 3 -6.44 -52.09 14.50
C ARG A 3 -7.68 -51.36 13.95
N VAL A 4 -8.81 -51.44 14.64
CA VAL A 4 -10.06 -50.79 14.20
C VAL A 4 -10.07 -49.30 14.59
N ALA A 5 -9.41 -48.94 15.70
CA ALA A 5 -9.35 -47.57 16.19
C ALA A 5 -8.50 -46.64 15.29
N THR A 6 -7.50 -47.18 14.59
CA THR A 6 -6.67 -46.39 13.67
C THR A 6 -7.37 -46.04 12.35
N VAL A 7 -8.35 -46.83 11.91
CA VAL A 7 -9.11 -46.55 10.69
C VAL A 7 -10.13 -45.43 10.91
N LEU A 8 -10.67 -45.30 12.13
CA LEU A 8 -11.60 -44.23 12.49
C LEU A 8 -10.92 -42.86 12.68
N ALA A 9 -9.66 -42.82 13.12
CA ALA A 9 -8.93 -41.57 13.31
C ALA A 9 -8.48 -40.90 11.99
N ALA A 10 -8.36 -41.66 10.91
CA ALA A 10 -7.95 -41.14 9.59
C ALA A 10 -9.10 -40.51 8.79
N LEU A 11 -10.36 -40.73 9.17
CA LEU A 11 -11.52 -40.18 8.46
C LEU A 11 -11.88 -38.73 8.85
N ALA A 12 -11.27 -38.16 9.89
CA ALA A 12 -11.70 -36.88 10.46
C ALA A 12 -11.01 -35.63 9.86
N LEU A 13 -10.03 -35.77 8.96
CA LEU A 13 -9.31 -34.63 8.35
C LEU A 13 -9.67 -34.33 6.88
N GLY A 14 -10.66 -35.02 6.31
CA GLY A 14 -10.95 -34.96 4.86
C GLY A 14 -12.09 -34.05 4.39
N ALA A 15 -12.69 -33.20 5.25
CA ALA A 15 -13.99 -32.58 4.96
C ALA A 15 -14.01 -31.06 4.75
N CYS A 16 -12.88 -30.37 4.56
CA CYS A 16 -12.86 -28.90 4.38
C CYS A 16 -12.48 -28.38 2.98
N SER A 17 -12.56 -29.22 1.94
CA SER A 17 -12.21 -28.79 0.57
C SER A 17 -13.28 -29.16 -0.45
N THR A 18 -14.56 -28.92 -0.19
CA THR A 18 -15.53 -28.81 -1.30
C THR A 18 -16.75 -27.99 -0.88
N THR A 19 -16.64 -26.67 -0.99
CA THR A 19 -17.81 -25.81 -1.11
C THR A 19 -17.68 -25.11 -2.43
N GLY A 20 -18.45 -25.59 -3.40
CA GLY A 20 -18.43 -25.12 -4.77
C GLY A 20 -18.74 -23.63 -4.87
N ILE A 21 -17.78 -22.87 -5.40
CA ILE A 21 -18.10 -21.69 -6.19
C ILE A 21 -18.51 -22.23 -7.56
N ALA A 22 -19.82 -22.34 -7.80
CA ALA A 22 -20.31 -22.26 -9.17
C ALA A 22 -20.19 -20.79 -9.57
N PRO A 23 -19.47 -20.42 -10.64
CA PRO A 23 -19.58 -19.06 -11.15
C PRO A 23 -21.03 -18.88 -11.63
N ALA A 24 -21.75 -17.95 -11.00
CA ALA A 24 -23.02 -17.49 -11.53
C ALA A 24 -22.77 -17.02 -12.98
N PRO A 25 -23.60 -17.38 -13.97
CA PRO A 25 -23.49 -16.79 -15.30
C PRO A 25 -23.76 -15.30 -15.15
N ASP A 26 -22.71 -14.49 -15.27
CA ASP A 26 -22.77 -13.03 -15.20
C ASP A 26 -23.48 -12.52 -16.45
N LYS A 27 -24.82 -12.46 -16.39
CA LYS A 27 -25.66 -11.78 -17.40
C LYS A 27 -25.61 -10.26 -17.21
N ARG A 28 -24.41 -9.70 -17.08
CA ARG A 28 -24.21 -8.27 -17.28
C ARG A 28 -24.16 -8.05 -18.78
N GLU A 29 -25.34 -7.91 -19.39
CA GLU A 29 -25.46 -7.30 -20.70
C GLU A 29 -24.90 -5.87 -20.56
N PHE A 30 -23.68 -5.66 -21.04
CA PHE A 30 -23.13 -4.31 -21.09
C PHE A 30 -24.00 -3.50 -22.06
N PRO A 31 -24.58 -2.36 -21.64
CA PRO A 31 -25.30 -1.52 -22.58
C PRO A 31 -24.36 -1.18 -23.75
N PRO A 32 -24.87 -1.04 -24.98
CA PRO A 32 -24.05 -0.67 -26.13
C PRO A 32 -23.22 0.55 -25.75
N VAL A 33 -21.90 0.43 -25.82
CA VAL A 33 -21.01 1.59 -25.67
C VAL A 33 -21.39 2.52 -26.81
N GLU A 34 -22.09 3.61 -26.48
CA GLU A 34 -22.36 4.68 -27.43
C GLU A 34 -21.02 5.32 -27.75
N THR A 35 -20.40 4.84 -28.83
CA THR A 35 -19.19 5.41 -29.41
C THR A 35 -19.56 6.75 -30.04
N ARG A 36 -19.85 7.75 -29.21
CA ARG A 36 -19.72 9.13 -29.64
C ARG A 36 -18.25 9.32 -29.96
N GLU A 37 -17.96 9.51 -31.23
CA GLU A 37 -16.63 9.91 -31.67
C GLU A 37 -16.19 11.10 -30.82
N PRO A 38 -15.01 11.05 -30.19
CA PRO A 38 -14.51 12.19 -29.45
C PRO A 38 -14.47 13.35 -30.44
N VAL A 39 -15.15 14.45 -30.10
CA VAL A 39 -15.02 15.69 -30.87
C VAL A 39 -13.54 16.04 -30.84
N LEU A 40 -12.87 15.84 -31.98
CA LEU A 40 -11.49 16.27 -32.19
C LEU A 40 -11.51 17.79 -32.13
N VAL A 41 -11.36 18.34 -30.92
CA VAL A 41 -10.98 19.74 -30.75
C VAL A 41 -9.68 19.89 -31.53
N GLY A 42 -9.75 20.67 -32.60
CA GLY A 42 -8.74 20.71 -33.66
C GLY A 42 -7.32 20.68 -33.11
N GLU A 43 -6.48 19.92 -33.81
CA GLU A 43 -5.05 19.75 -33.56
C GLU A 43 -4.44 21.00 -32.91
N GLN A 44 -4.19 20.94 -31.60
CA GLN A 44 -3.39 21.96 -30.94
C GLN A 44 -1.98 21.82 -31.50
N LYS A 45 -1.67 22.63 -32.52
CA LYS A 45 -0.34 22.71 -33.13
C LYS A 45 0.69 22.70 -32.00
N PRO A 46 1.63 21.73 -31.99
CA PRO A 46 2.67 21.68 -30.97
C PRO A 46 3.32 23.05 -30.90
N VAL A 47 3.18 23.72 -29.75
CA VAL A 47 3.84 25.01 -29.52
C VAL A 47 5.33 24.68 -29.41
N ALA A 48 5.99 24.68 -30.57
CA ALA A 48 7.43 24.60 -30.68
C ALA A 48 8.01 25.80 -29.93
N GLY A 49 8.43 25.58 -28.69
CA GLY A 49 8.98 26.65 -27.86
C GLY A 49 8.76 26.56 -26.36
N VAL A 50 7.94 25.63 -25.84
CA VAL A 50 7.93 25.39 -24.39
C VAL A 50 9.15 24.55 -24.04
N ARG A 51 10.30 25.22 -23.92
CA ARG A 51 11.45 24.69 -23.18
C ARG A 51 10.89 24.26 -21.83
N ALA A 52 10.87 22.94 -21.56
CA ALA A 52 10.35 22.39 -20.33
C ALA A 52 11.01 23.12 -19.16
N ALA A 53 10.28 24.06 -18.55
CA ALA A 53 10.75 24.73 -17.36
C ALA A 53 10.98 23.64 -16.32
N PRO A 54 12.13 23.61 -15.61
CA PRO A 54 12.35 22.64 -14.56
C PRO A 54 11.20 22.77 -13.57
N SER A 55 10.35 21.73 -13.50
CA SER A 55 9.13 21.73 -12.68
C SER A 55 9.48 22.15 -11.25
N PRO A 56 9.04 23.33 -10.78
CA PRO A 56 9.38 23.82 -9.43
C PRO A 56 8.92 22.86 -8.32
N GLY A 57 7.95 21.99 -8.62
CA GLY A 57 7.43 20.96 -7.73
C GLY A 57 8.44 19.88 -7.32
N LEU A 58 9.45 19.57 -8.15
CA LEU A 58 10.45 18.56 -7.79
C LEU A 58 11.39 19.07 -6.69
N GLN A 59 11.75 20.36 -6.74
CA GLN A 59 12.63 21.01 -5.77
C GLN A 59 11.91 21.34 -4.47
N THR A 60 10.65 21.80 -4.56
CA THR A 60 9.83 22.08 -3.39
C THR A 60 9.41 20.80 -2.67
N GLY A 61 9.05 19.75 -3.42
CA GLY A 61 8.79 18.42 -2.88
C GLY A 61 10.02 17.80 -2.23
N ALA A 62 11.22 18.03 -2.80
CA ALA A 62 12.48 17.54 -2.23
C ALA A 62 12.74 18.07 -0.81
N THR A 63 12.52 19.37 -0.58
CA THR A 63 12.70 19.94 0.77
C THR A 63 11.56 19.56 1.72
N ALA A 64 10.34 19.38 1.21
CA ALA A 64 9.18 19.03 2.02
C ALA A 64 9.28 17.62 2.63
N TYR A 65 9.66 16.60 1.84
CA TYR A 65 9.78 15.25 2.38
C TYR A 65 10.94 15.14 3.39
N GLN A 66 12.05 15.86 3.16
CA GLN A 66 13.19 15.90 4.06
C GLN A 66 12.83 16.44 5.45
N LYS A 67 12.04 17.53 5.50
CA LYS A 67 11.55 18.06 6.78
C LYS A 67 10.62 17.09 7.50
N LEU A 68 9.79 16.33 6.77
CA LEU A 68 8.91 15.33 7.35
C LEU A 68 9.68 14.15 7.91
N THR A 69 10.69 13.63 7.20
CA THR A 69 11.52 12.51 7.66
C THR A 69 12.36 12.89 8.89
N GLN A 70 12.88 14.13 8.94
CA GLN A 70 13.56 14.65 10.13
C GLN A 70 12.63 14.67 11.35
N LYS A 71 11.43 15.25 11.22
CA LYS A 71 10.44 15.27 12.31
C LYS A 71 10.03 13.86 12.74
N ALA A 72 9.91 12.93 11.79
CA ALA A 72 9.61 11.54 12.10
C ALA A 72 10.73 10.88 12.90
N ALA A 73 11.99 11.12 12.53
CA ALA A 73 13.14 10.63 13.29
C ALA A 73 13.14 11.19 14.72
N ASP A 74 12.79 12.47 14.91
CA ASP A 74 12.70 13.09 16.23
C ASP A 74 11.58 12.45 17.08
N ALA A 75 10.39 12.30 16.50
CA ALA A 75 9.26 11.64 17.16
C ALA A 75 9.60 10.18 17.52
N ARG A 76 10.28 9.44 16.64
CA ARG A 76 10.73 8.07 16.90
C ARG A 76 11.73 8.01 18.05
N ARG A 77 12.70 8.93 18.14
CA ARG A 77 13.66 9.00 19.26
C ARG A 77 12.97 9.30 20.60
N GLN A 78 11.83 9.98 20.57
CA GLN A 78 10.99 10.24 21.74
C GLN A 78 10.06 9.08 22.10
N GLY A 79 10.08 7.96 21.35
CA GLY A 79 9.15 6.84 21.54
C GLY A 79 7.75 7.09 20.95
N ASN A 80 7.53 8.23 20.29
CA ASN A 80 6.25 8.61 19.68
C ASN A 80 6.08 7.93 18.30
N TYR A 81 6.09 6.60 18.27
CA TYR A 81 6.11 5.82 17.02
C TYR A 81 4.90 6.06 16.13
N ARG A 82 3.70 6.26 16.71
CA ARG A 82 2.49 6.56 15.91
C ARG A 82 2.60 7.88 15.15
N GLN A 83 3.16 8.90 15.80
CA GLN A 83 3.41 10.20 15.17
C GLN A 83 4.49 10.08 14.08
N ALA A 84 5.56 9.33 14.35
CA ALA A 84 6.61 9.06 13.37
C ALA A 84 6.04 8.37 12.12
N MET A 85 5.18 7.36 12.27
CA MET A 85 4.50 6.69 11.16
C MET A 85 3.69 7.68 10.30
N SER A 86 2.84 8.50 10.92
CA SER A 86 2.01 9.47 10.20
C SER A 86 2.84 10.48 9.40
N LEU A 87 3.97 10.93 9.94
CA LEU A 87 4.89 11.84 9.25
C LEU A 87 5.57 11.16 8.05
N LEU A 88 5.98 9.90 8.20
CA LEU A 88 6.62 9.13 7.12
C LEU A 88 5.66 8.76 6.00
N GLU A 89 4.41 8.41 6.30
CA GLU A 89 3.37 8.17 5.28
C GLU A 89 3.11 9.42 4.43
N ARG A 90 3.13 10.60 5.06
CA ARG A 90 3.05 11.87 4.33
C ARG A 90 4.28 12.07 3.44
N ALA A 91 5.47 11.76 3.93
CA ALA A 91 6.70 11.85 3.15
C ALA A 91 6.67 10.89 1.95
N GLN A 92 6.16 9.67 2.13
CA GLN A 92 5.98 8.67 1.08
C GLN A 92 5.06 9.19 -0.04
N ARG A 93 3.96 9.86 0.31
CA ARG A 93 3.07 10.48 -0.71
C ARG A 93 3.78 11.56 -1.54
N ILE A 94 4.77 12.26 -0.98
CA ILE A 94 5.57 13.27 -1.70
C ILE A 94 6.63 12.60 -2.58
N ARG A 95 7.27 11.53 -2.10
CA ARG A 95 8.30 10.77 -2.85
C ARG A 95 8.05 9.26 -2.78
N PRO A 96 7.15 8.72 -3.62
CA PRO A 96 6.76 7.31 -3.56
C PRO A 96 7.88 6.31 -3.87
N GLN A 97 8.93 6.75 -4.55
CA GLN A 97 10.06 5.91 -4.98
C GLN A 97 11.31 6.07 -4.10
N ASN A 98 11.24 6.85 -3.01
CA ASN A 98 12.39 7.04 -2.13
C ASN A 98 12.52 5.87 -1.15
N GLY A 99 13.54 5.02 -1.35
CA GLY A 99 13.84 3.86 -0.51
C GLY A 99 14.10 4.19 0.97
N ASP A 100 14.70 5.35 1.26
CA ASP A 100 15.00 5.78 2.63
C ASP A 100 13.72 5.95 3.46
N ILE A 101 12.62 6.38 2.83
CA ILE A 101 11.33 6.55 3.51
C ILE A 101 10.76 5.19 3.91
N TYR A 102 10.87 4.18 3.05
CA TYR A 102 10.43 2.82 3.36
C TYR A 102 11.29 2.18 4.45
N TYR A 103 12.60 2.40 4.42
CA TYR A 103 13.49 1.96 5.49
C TYR A 103 13.08 2.56 6.84
N GLN A 104 12.81 3.86 6.88
CA GLN A 104 12.37 4.53 8.10
C GLN A 104 10.98 4.06 8.57
N LEU A 105 10.04 3.77 7.66
CA LEU A 105 8.74 3.18 7.99
C LEU A 105 8.93 1.80 8.65
N ALA A 106 9.72 0.93 8.04
CA ALA A 106 9.99 -0.40 8.57
C ALA A 106 10.66 -0.34 9.96
N GLN A 107 11.67 0.51 10.11
CA GLN A 107 12.33 0.71 11.41
C GLN A 107 11.36 1.22 12.48
N THR A 108 10.47 2.15 12.13
CA THR A 108 9.47 2.69 13.06
C THR A 108 8.45 1.64 13.47
N ALA A 109 7.97 0.84 12.52
CA ALA A 109 7.02 -0.24 12.77
C ALA A 109 7.62 -1.33 13.68
N HIS A 110 8.88 -1.69 13.45
CA HIS A 110 9.59 -2.66 14.30
C HIS A 110 9.64 -2.20 15.76
N LEU A 111 10.12 -0.97 16.01
CA LEU A 111 10.20 -0.42 17.36
C LEU A 111 8.83 -0.31 18.03
N MET A 112 7.78 0.01 17.27
CA MET A 112 6.42 0.01 17.78
C MET A 112 6.00 -1.38 18.28
N GLY A 113 6.29 -2.43 17.51
CA GLY A 113 6.05 -3.82 17.90
C GLY A 113 6.83 -4.21 19.16
N ASP A 114 8.10 -3.85 19.24
CA ASP A 114 8.96 -4.16 20.38
C ASP A 114 8.43 -3.52 21.68
N THR A 115 7.96 -2.27 21.60
CA THR A 115 7.38 -1.60 22.78
C THR A 115 6.03 -2.13 23.20
N VAL A 116 5.22 -2.65 22.27
CA VAL A 116 3.99 -3.37 22.62
C VAL A 116 4.34 -4.66 23.36
N ASN A 117 5.30 -5.43 22.84
CA ASN A 117 5.75 -6.67 23.48
C ASN A 117 6.34 -6.44 24.88
N ALA A 118 7.18 -5.41 25.04
CA ALA A 118 7.78 -5.05 26.32
C ALA A 118 6.73 -4.75 27.41
N ARG A 119 5.60 -4.14 27.04
CA ARG A 119 4.50 -3.85 27.99
C ARG A 119 3.67 -5.07 28.37
N THR A 120 3.69 -6.13 27.57
CA THR A 120 2.93 -7.36 27.87
C THR A 120 3.66 -8.32 28.80
N ILE A 121 4.98 -8.16 28.97
CA ILE A 121 5.83 -9.04 29.79
C ILE A 121 6.13 -8.43 31.17
N ALA A 122 5.93 -7.12 31.34
CA ALA A 122 6.12 -6.39 32.60
C ALA A 122 4.87 -6.42 33.48
#